data_AF-Q0BS94-F1
#
_entry.id   AF-Q0BS94-F1
#
_cell.length_a   1.000
_cell.length_b   1.000
_cell.length_c   1.000
_cell.angle_alpha   90.00
_cell.angle_beta   90.00
_cell.angle_gamma   90.00
#
_symmetry.space_group_name_H-M   'P 1'
#
loop_
_entity.id
_entity.type
_entity.pdbx_description
1 polymer ?
#
loop_
_entity_poly.entity_id
_entity_poly.type
_entity_poly.pdbx_seq_one_letter_code
_entity_poly.pdbx_strand_id
1 'polypeptide(L)'
;MTLRKVVALVRHSIRSQDIGAPNSLAAPYSPLNWPTYGVSKGNLTATGTAFAKNMGGYYADLYATLGLKAASQCPPTSNGVFVWSDNRTPRTIATGTAFLTGAFPGCGLSAHFYQSTSNDPLFYYNNISLTAGTPSLSIAPQMNVMMQIMGAPAGDTYTSSNNPCNSSTSPPSQTTCADVGDYADEFRLQYASGLSVNNIAWGSWSSLGIAKQQILNEIQLYTQWYMADYRAQSPTEN
;
A
#
# COMPACT_ATOMS: atom_id res chain seq x y z
N MET A 1 -33.59 -10.51 -3.79
CA MET A 1 -32.85 -10.15 -2.56
C MET A 1 -32.44 -8.68 -2.66
N THR A 2 -32.39 -7.94 -1.55
CA THR A 2 -32.05 -6.49 -1.54
C THR A 2 -30.87 -6.27 -0.60
N LEU A 3 -29.82 -5.60 -1.10
CA LEU A 3 -28.65 -5.23 -0.30
C LEU A 3 -29.04 -4.21 0.78
N ARG A 4 -28.62 -4.46 2.02
CA ARG A 4 -28.99 -3.62 3.19
C ARG A 4 -27.84 -2.80 3.75
N LYS A 5 -26.63 -3.34 3.75
CA LYS A 5 -25.42 -2.71 4.28
C LYS A 5 -24.20 -3.23 3.54
N VAL A 6 -23.17 -2.39 3.47
CA VAL A 6 -21.84 -2.75 2.98
C VAL A 6 -20.82 -2.27 3.99
N VAL A 7 -19.84 -3.12 4.26
CA VAL A 7 -18.59 -2.72 4.90
C VAL A 7 -17.49 -3.04 3.90
N ALA A 8 -16.66 -2.04 3.58
CA ALA A 8 -15.56 -2.17 2.65
C ALA A 8 -14.27 -1.77 3.36
N LEU A 9 -13.27 -2.64 3.31
CA LEU A 9 -11.91 -2.32 3.68
C LEU A 9 -11.16 -1.98 2.39
N VAL A 10 -10.76 -0.72 2.26
CA VAL A 10 -10.21 -0.19 1.02
C VAL A 10 -8.79 0.30 1.27
N ARG A 11 -7.86 -0.18 0.45
CA ARG A 11 -6.50 0.34 0.42
C ARG A 11 -6.50 1.76 -0.16
N HIS A 12 -5.54 2.59 0.23
CA HIS A 12 -5.31 3.87 -0.45
C HIS A 12 -5.14 3.67 -1.98
N SER A 13 -5.49 4.69 -2.75
CA SER A 13 -5.31 4.70 -4.21
C SER A 13 -3.86 5.04 -4.57
N ILE A 14 -3.60 5.30 -5.86
CA ILE A 14 -2.26 5.45 -6.43
C ILE A 14 -1.53 6.65 -5.80
N ARG A 15 -0.47 6.35 -5.07
CA ARG A 15 0.41 7.32 -4.38
C ARG A 15 1.74 7.47 -5.15
N SER A 16 2.44 8.56 -4.86
CA SER A 16 3.86 8.66 -5.19
C SER A 16 4.67 7.67 -4.37
N GLN A 17 5.94 7.53 -4.74
CA GLN A 17 6.87 6.68 -4.04
C GLN A 17 6.97 7.04 -2.56
N ASP A 18 6.84 6.05 -1.69
CA ASP A 18 7.08 6.11 -0.24
C ASP A 18 8.49 5.58 0.10
N ILE A 19 9.24 5.20 -0.93
CA ILE A 19 10.65 4.82 -0.92
C ILE A 19 11.41 5.83 -1.80
N GLY A 20 12.58 6.32 -1.38
CA GLY A 20 13.36 7.25 -2.24
C GLY A 20 13.97 8.50 -1.58
N ALA A 21 14.14 8.52 -0.26
CA ALA A 21 15.22 9.34 0.32
C ALA A 21 16.56 8.61 0.08
N PRO A 22 17.74 9.27 0.19
CA PRO A 22 19.07 8.62 0.04
C PRO A 22 19.31 7.35 0.90
N ASN A 23 18.36 7.01 1.77
CA ASN A 23 18.40 5.89 2.72
C ASN A 23 17.48 4.73 2.33
N SER A 24 16.82 4.75 1.15
CA SER A 24 16.10 3.57 0.65
C SER A 24 17.07 2.56 0.05
N LEU A 25 16.86 1.27 0.30
CA LEU A 25 17.63 0.17 -0.30
C LEU A 25 17.81 0.29 -1.83
N ALA A 26 16.94 0.99 -2.56
CA ALA A 26 17.13 1.21 -4.01
C ALA A 26 18.33 2.09 -4.38
N ALA A 27 18.74 3.05 -3.54
CA ALA A 27 19.82 3.98 -3.88
C ALA A 27 21.16 3.28 -4.16
N PRO A 28 21.59 2.25 -3.39
CA PRO A 28 22.78 1.47 -3.74
C PRO A 28 22.57 0.46 -4.89
N TYR A 29 21.32 0.09 -5.21
CA TYR A 29 21.03 -1.02 -6.14
C TYR A 29 20.40 -0.60 -7.47
N SER A 30 20.14 0.69 -7.67
CA SER A 30 19.71 1.26 -8.94
C SER A 30 20.51 2.51 -9.27
N PRO A 31 21.21 2.55 -10.42
CA PRO A 31 21.85 3.77 -10.90
C PRO A 31 20.85 4.77 -11.51
N LEU A 32 19.55 4.48 -11.46
CA LEU A 32 18.51 5.18 -12.22
C LEU A 32 17.57 5.97 -11.31
N ASN A 33 17.16 7.16 -11.76
CA ASN A 33 16.31 8.06 -10.98
C ASN A 33 14.86 7.58 -10.92
N TRP A 34 14.24 7.61 -9.74
CA TRP A 34 12.81 7.36 -9.60
C TRP A 34 11.99 8.40 -10.38
N PRO A 35 10.86 7.99 -10.98
CA PRO A 35 9.95 8.94 -11.63
C PRO A 35 9.36 9.92 -10.62
N THR A 36 9.05 11.12 -11.10
CA THR A 36 8.40 12.18 -10.31
C THR A 36 6.90 12.20 -10.57
N TYR A 37 6.10 12.32 -9.51
CA TYR A 37 4.63 12.33 -9.61
C TYR A 37 4.01 13.73 -9.41
N GLY A 38 4.82 14.77 -9.25
CA GLY A 38 4.34 16.14 -8.99
C GLY A 38 3.70 16.36 -7.62
N VAL A 39 3.85 15.40 -6.70
CA VAL A 39 3.38 15.48 -5.30
C VAL A 39 4.48 15.00 -4.36
N SER A 40 4.40 15.39 -3.09
CA SER A 40 5.33 14.92 -2.06
C SER A 40 5.35 13.38 -1.97
N LYS A 41 6.45 12.85 -1.47
CA LYS A 41 6.67 11.43 -1.20
C LYS A 41 5.50 10.81 -0.43
N GLY A 42 5.03 9.63 -0.84
CA GLY A 42 3.95 8.88 -0.21
C GLY A 42 2.55 9.52 -0.30
N ASN A 43 2.40 10.69 -0.93
CA ASN A 43 1.11 11.36 -1.09
C ASN A 43 0.30 10.79 -2.27
N LEU A 44 -1.02 10.96 -2.20
CA LEU A 44 -1.91 10.58 -3.29
C LEU A 44 -1.61 11.40 -4.55
N THR A 45 -1.54 10.74 -5.71
CA THR A 45 -1.30 11.39 -7.01
C THR A 45 -2.61 11.93 -7.61
N ALA A 46 -2.50 12.75 -8.66
CA ALA A 46 -3.66 13.18 -9.45
C ALA A 46 -4.39 11.98 -10.08
N THR A 47 -3.65 11.04 -10.67
CA THR A 47 -4.19 9.79 -11.21
C THR A 47 -4.88 8.97 -10.12
N GLY A 48 -4.25 8.83 -8.94
CA GLY A 48 -4.85 8.15 -7.79
C GLY A 48 -6.15 8.78 -7.31
N THR A 49 -6.23 10.10 -7.32
CA THR A 49 -7.47 10.84 -7.01
C THR A 49 -8.57 10.53 -8.02
N ALA A 50 -8.26 10.52 -9.32
CA ALA A 50 -9.21 10.19 -10.37
C ALA A 50 -9.70 8.73 -10.25
N PHE A 51 -8.79 7.78 -10.01
CA PHE A 51 -9.15 6.38 -9.79
C PHE A 51 -10.05 6.20 -8.56
N ALA A 52 -9.75 6.86 -7.45
CA ALA A 52 -10.57 6.79 -6.25
C ALA A 52 -12.00 7.32 -6.49
N LYS A 53 -12.13 8.43 -7.24
CA LYS A 53 -13.43 8.96 -7.67
C LYS A 53 -14.19 7.96 -8.54
N ASN A 54 -13.52 7.36 -9.53
CA ASN A 54 -14.14 6.36 -10.41
C ASN A 54 -14.64 5.14 -9.61
N MET A 55 -13.85 4.64 -8.66
CA MET A 55 -14.27 3.54 -7.78
C MET A 55 -15.47 3.95 -6.91
N GLY A 56 -15.47 5.18 -6.38
CA GLY A 56 -16.60 5.72 -5.62
C GLY A 56 -17.89 5.73 -6.43
N GLY A 57 -17.86 6.28 -7.64
CA GLY A 57 -19.01 6.30 -8.55
C GLY A 57 -19.47 4.89 -8.93
N TYR A 58 -18.54 4.02 -9.32
CA TYR A 58 -18.84 2.63 -9.65
C TYR A 58 -19.56 1.88 -8.51
N TYR A 59 -19.06 1.99 -7.28
CA TYR A 59 -19.68 1.30 -6.15
C TYR A 59 -21.02 1.92 -5.76
N ALA A 60 -21.19 3.23 -5.87
CA ALA A 60 -22.48 3.88 -5.67
C ALA A 60 -23.53 3.34 -6.66
N ASP A 61 -23.17 3.25 -7.94
CA ASP A 61 -24.04 2.69 -8.99
C ASP A 61 -24.34 1.19 -8.74
N LEU A 62 -23.30 0.40 -8.44
CA LEU A 62 -23.44 -1.02 -8.15
C LEU A 62 -24.40 -1.24 -6.96
N TYR A 63 -24.19 -0.55 -5.84
CA TYR A 63 -25.02 -0.73 -4.65
C TYR A 63 -26.46 -0.25 -4.90
N ALA A 64 -26.64 0.80 -5.70
CA ALA A 64 -27.96 1.25 -6.12
C ALA A 64 -28.70 0.17 -6.95
N THR A 65 -28.01 -0.51 -7.87
CA THR A 65 -28.63 -1.62 -8.65
C THR A 65 -28.99 -2.82 -7.78
N LEU A 66 -28.23 -3.07 -6.70
CA LEU A 66 -28.49 -4.12 -5.71
C LEU A 66 -29.53 -3.69 -4.65
N GLY A 67 -30.06 -2.47 -4.74
CA GLY A 67 -31.15 -1.96 -3.92
C GLY A 67 -30.73 -1.17 -2.66
N LEU A 68 -29.43 -0.91 -2.47
CA LEU A 68 -28.92 0.00 -1.45
C LEU A 68 -28.76 1.40 -2.08
N LYS A 69 -29.86 2.14 -2.15
CA LYS A 69 -29.92 3.50 -2.73
C LYS A 69 -29.89 4.55 -1.63
N ALA A 70 -29.15 5.64 -1.85
CA ALA A 70 -29.28 6.82 -1.02
C ALA A 70 -30.68 7.42 -1.18
N ALA A 71 -31.27 7.92 -0.09
CA ALA A 71 -32.59 8.54 -0.12
C ALA A 71 -32.61 9.90 -0.86
N SER A 72 -31.43 10.50 -1.04
CA SER A 72 -31.20 11.80 -1.69
C SER A 72 -29.83 11.78 -2.39
N GLN A 73 -29.59 12.75 -3.28
CA GLN A 73 -28.29 12.91 -3.95
C GLN A 73 -27.13 12.97 -2.95
N CYS A 74 -27.32 13.68 -1.84
CA CYS A 74 -26.39 13.70 -0.73
C CYS A 74 -26.93 12.86 0.42
N PRO A 75 -26.25 11.77 0.81
CA PRO A 75 -26.68 10.95 1.92
C PRO A 75 -26.56 11.73 3.24
N PRO A 76 -27.47 11.50 4.20
CA PRO A 76 -27.36 12.08 5.53
C PRO A 76 -26.10 11.56 6.23
N THR A 77 -25.53 12.36 7.14
CA THR A 77 -24.43 11.95 7.99
C THR A 77 -24.85 10.90 9.03
N SER A 78 -26.14 10.85 9.38
CA SER A 78 -26.74 9.80 10.23
C SER A 78 -27.37 8.69 9.38
N ASN A 79 -27.04 7.43 9.67
CA ASN A 79 -27.55 6.25 8.95
C ASN A 79 -27.35 6.27 7.41
N GLY A 80 -26.40 7.06 6.91
CA GLY A 80 -26.03 7.13 5.49
C GLY A 80 -24.68 6.50 5.22
N VAL A 81 -23.77 7.27 4.61
CA VAL A 81 -22.40 6.84 4.33
C VAL A 81 -21.45 7.29 5.43
N PHE A 82 -20.50 6.43 5.79
CA PHE A 82 -19.42 6.75 6.70
C PHE A 82 -18.11 6.18 6.16
N VAL A 83 -17.08 7.03 6.07
CA VAL A 83 -15.73 6.63 5.71
C VAL A 83 -14.80 7.05 6.83
N TRP A 84 -14.03 6.09 7.32
CA TRP A 84 -12.99 6.28 8.31
C TRP A 84 -11.64 5.91 7.68
N SER A 85 -10.64 6.78 7.84
CA SER A 85 -9.33 6.65 7.21
C SER A 85 -8.22 6.70 8.24
N ASP A 86 -7.16 5.94 7.99
CA ASP A 86 -5.93 5.99 8.78
C ASP A 86 -5.37 7.42 8.78
N ASN A 87 -4.89 7.87 9.94
CA ASN A 87 -4.29 9.18 10.14
C ASN A 87 -2.76 9.18 9.98
N ARG A 88 -2.12 8.00 9.87
CA ARG A 88 -0.65 7.90 9.76
C ARG A 88 -0.10 8.51 8.47
N THR A 89 -0.89 8.49 7.40
CA THR A 89 -0.47 9.02 6.10
C THR A 89 -1.57 9.88 5.47
N PRO A 90 -1.23 11.00 4.80
CA PRO A 90 -2.24 11.88 4.19
C PRO A 90 -2.98 11.22 3.02
N ARG A 91 -2.39 10.19 2.39
CA ARG A 91 -2.94 9.50 1.22
C ARG A 91 -4.23 8.73 1.50
N THR A 92 -4.41 8.18 2.71
CA THR A 92 -5.60 7.41 3.09
C THR A 92 -6.80 8.34 3.21
N ILE A 93 -6.66 9.45 3.94
CA ILE A 93 -7.67 10.50 4.05
C ILE A 93 -8.02 11.06 2.67
N ALA A 94 -7.01 11.39 1.86
CA ALA A 94 -7.24 11.89 0.50
C ALA A 94 -7.97 10.88 -0.39
N THR A 95 -7.66 9.58 -0.27
CA THR A 95 -8.36 8.52 -1.01
C THR A 95 -9.81 8.41 -0.58
N GLY A 96 -10.09 8.38 0.73
CA GLY A 96 -11.44 8.28 1.25
C GLY A 96 -12.31 9.48 0.84
N THR A 97 -11.76 10.69 0.90
CA THR A 97 -12.44 11.91 0.44
C THR A 97 -12.68 11.91 -1.07
N ALA A 98 -11.71 11.46 -1.88
CA ALA A 98 -11.88 11.32 -3.33
C ALA A 98 -12.93 10.26 -3.68
N PHE A 99 -12.96 9.14 -2.96
CA PHE A 99 -13.99 8.11 -3.10
C PHE A 99 -15.39 8.67 -2.83
N LEU A 100 -15.58 9.39 -1.71
CA LEU A 100 -16.83 10.07 -1.39
C LEU A 100 -17.23 11.10 -2.45
N THR A 101 -16.27 11.85 -2.98
CA THR A 101 -16.51 12.82 -4.04
C THR A 101 -17.04 12.16 -5.32
N GLY A 102 -16.55 10.97 -5.65
CA GLY A 102 -17.03 10.20 -6.80
C GLY A 102 -18.38 9.54 -6.54
N ALA A 103 -18.59 8.98 -5.35
CA ALA A 103 -19.83 8.33 -4.97
C ALA A 103 -21.01 9.30 -4.81
N PHE A 104 -20.74 10.51 -4.30
CA PHE A 104 -21.75 11.54 -4.01
C PHE A 104 -21.29 12.92 -4.51
N PRO A 105 -21.30 13.16 -5.84
CA PRO A 105 -20.81 14.40 -6.42
C PRO A 105 -21.58 15.63 -5.93
N GLY A 106 -20.85 16.68 -5.53
CA GLY A 106 -21.42 17.96 -5.06
C GLY A 106 -21.78 18.01 -3.58
N CYS A 107 -21.65 16.91 -2.84
CA CYS A 107 -22.11 16.83 -1.45
C CYS A 107 -21.12 17.33 -0.39
N GLY A 108 -19.88 17.67 -0.78
CA GLY A 108 -18.86 18.19 0.14
C GLY A 108 -18.43 17.21 1.24
N LEU A 109 -18.69 15.91 1.07
CA LEU A 109 -18.34 14.88 2.04
C LEU A 109 -16.83 14.65 2.10
N SER A 110 -16.31 14.38 3.30
CA SER A 110 -14.90 14.09 3.54
C SER A 110 -14.74 12.87 4.43
N ALA A 111 -13.63 12.14 4.28
CA ALA A 111 -13.32 11.02 5.15
C ALA A 111 -13.05 11.51 6.59
N HIS A 112 -13.63 10.82 7.56
CA HIS A 112 -13.27 10.97 8.96
C HIS A 112 -11.95 10.24 9.23
N PHE A 113 -11.25 10.67 10.26
CA PHE A 113 -10.00 10.06 10.72
C PHE A 113 -9.76 10.43 12.17
N TYR A 114 -8.87 9.69 12.83
CA TYR A 114 -8.48 9.98 14.20
C TYR A 114 -7.73 11.32 14.28
N GLN A 115 -8.35 12.31 14.93
CA GLN A 115 -7.82 13.67 15.11
C GLN A 115 -6.73 13.71 16.20
N SER A 116 -5.65 12.99 15.96
CA SER A 116 -4.49 12.89 16.87
C SER A 116 -3.21 12.77 16.05
N THR A 117 -2.09 13.13 16.66
CA THR A 117 -0.75 12.83 16.13
C THR A 117 -0.32 11.40 16.42
N SER A 118 -0.97 10.71 17.36
CA SER A 118 -0.79 9.28 17.60
C SER A 118 -1.43 8.44 16.50
N ASN A 119 -0.86 7.27 16.22
CA ASN A 119 -1.44 6.36 15.22
C ASN A 119 -2.84 5.91 15.61
N ASP A 120 -3.74 5.89 14.63
CA ASP A 120 -5.10 5.38 14.79
C ASP A 120 -5.08 3.88 15.14
N PRO A 121 -5.56 3.47 16.33
CA PRO A 121 -5.52 2.07 16.76
C PRO A 121 -6.37 1.14 15.88
N LEU A 122 -7.31 1.67 15.08
CA LEU A 122 -8.08 0.86 14.15
C LEU A 122 -7.22 0.34 12.99
N PHE A 123 -6.23 1.13 12.55
CA PHE A 123 -5.35 0.77 11.43
C PHE A 123 -3.95 0.38 11.88
N TYR A 124 -3.57 0.75 13.10
CA TYR A 124 -2.24 0.56 13.62
C TYR A 124 -2.27 -0.35 14.85
N TYR A 125 -1.86 -1.60 14.64
CA TYR A 125 -1.77 -2.59 15.70
C TYR A 125 -0.30 -2.84 16.09
N ASN A 126 0.08 -2.35 17.27
CA ASN A 126 1.46 -2.36 17.77
C ASN A 126 1.90 -3.66 18.47
N ASN A 127 0.98 -4.61 18.72
CA ASN A 127 1.25 -5.74 19.61
C ASN A 127 1.72 -7.00 18.86
N ILE A 128 2.45 -6.84 17.77
CA ILE A 128 3.10 -7.96 17.08
C ILE A 128 4.61 -7.78 17.24
N SER A 129 5.12 -8.10 18.43
CA SER A 129 6.53 -8.45 18.57
C SER A 129 6.71 -9.85 18.00
N LEU A 130 7.59 -9.99 17.01
CA LEU A 130 8.07 -11.31 16.61
C LEU A 130 8.88 -11.85 17.80
N THR A 131 8.38 -12.89 18.47
CA THR A 131 9.17 -13.59 19.49
C THR A 131 10.42 -14.14 18.81
N ALA A 132 11.59 -13.96 19.44
CA ALA A 132 12.82 -14.59 18.99
C ALA A 132 12.57 -16.10 18.84
N GLY A 133 12.80 -16.67 17.65
CA GLY A 133 12.51 -18.08 17.34
C GLY A 133 11.32 -18.31 16.38
N THR A 134 10.56 -17.27 16.02
CA THR A 134 9.60 -17.36 14.91
C THR A 134 10.38 -17.68 13.61
N PRO A 135 10.00 -18.70 12.80
CA PRO A 135 10.64 -18.94 11.52
C PRO A 135 10.58 -17.68 10.65
N SER A 136 11.74 -17.06 10.41
CA SER A 136 11.83 -15.99 9.41
C SER A 136 12.23 -16.64 8.09
N LEU A 137 11.40 -16.47 7.08
CA LEU A 137 11.83 -16.78 5.72
C LEU A 137 12.95 -15.80 5.36
N SER A 138 14.11 -16.31 4.97
CA SER A 138 15.16 -15.46 4.42
C SER A 138 14.60 -14.74 3.19
N ILE A 139 14.61 -13.40 3.23
CA ILE A 139 14.19 -12.54 2.13
C ILE A 139 15.30 -12.34 1.07
N ALA A 140 16.48 -12.93 1.29
CA ALA A 140 17.65 -12.71 0.45
C ALA A 140 17.45 -13.15 -1.02
N PRO A 141 16.85 -14.32 -1.33
CA PRO A 141 16.55 -14.69 -2.71
C PRO A 141 15.60 -13.69 -3.39
N GLN A 142 14.56 -13.25 -2.69
CA GLN A 142 13.58 -12.28 -3.17
C GLN A 142 14.23 -10.94 -3.46
N MET A 143 15.12 -10.50 -2.55
CA MET A 143 15.83 -9.24 -2.71
C MET A 143 16.87 -9.30 -3.85
N ASN A 144 17.53 -10.44 -4.06
CA ASN A 144 18.40 -10.65 -5.23
C ASN A 144 17.64 -10.49 -6.55
N VAL A 145 16.42 -11.03 -6.64
CA VAL A 145 15.56 -10.83 -7.83
C VAL A 145 15.15 -9.36 -7.95
N MET A 146 14.81 -8.69 -6.85
CA MET A 146 14.46 -7.27 -6.86
C MET A 146 15.64 -6.40 -7.32
N MET A 147 16.86 -6.67 -6.86
CA MET A 147 18.07 -5.97 -7.30
C MET A 147 18.32 -6.12 -8.81
N GLN A 148 18.05 -7.29 -9.39
CA GLN A 148 18.11 -7.46 -10.85
C GLN A 148 17.10 -6.57 -11.58
N ILE A 149 15.87 -6.44 -11.05
CA ILE A 149 14.84 -5.56 -11.62
C ILE A 149 15.25 -4.09 -11.53
N MET A 150 15.92 -3.72 -10.43
CA MET A 150 16.45 -2.38 -10.19
C MET A 150 17.71 -2.03 -11.01
N GLY A 151 18.30 -3.01 -11.71
CA GLY A 151 19.49 -2.80 -12.53
C GLY A 151 20.79 -2.80 -11.74
N ALA A 152 20.85 -3.51 -10.62
CA ALA A 152 22.09 -3.69 -9.86
C ALA A 152 23.17 -4.39 -10.73
N PRO A 153 24.45 -4.00 -10.60
CA PRO A 153 25.57 -4.67 -11.27
C PRO A 153 25.59 -6.19 -11.10
N ALA A 154 26.00 -6.91 -12.15
CA ALA A 154 26.15 -8.36 -12.10
C ALA A 154 27.22 -8.76 -11.08
N GLY A 155 26.85 -9.62 -10.13
CA GLY A 155 27.72 -10.03 -9.01
C GLY A 155 27.36 -9.39 -7.67
N ASP A 156 26.52 -8.35 -7.67
CA ASP A 156 25.95 -7.82 -6.44
C ASP A 156 24.92 -8.81 -5.88
N THR A 157 25.21 -9.29 -4.68
CA THR A 157 24.32 -10.16 -3.92
C THR A 157 23.89 -9.46 -2.64
N TYR A 158 22.61 -9.60 -2.30
CA TYR A 158 22.07 -9.11 -1.06
C TYR A 158 22.76 -9.83 0.10
N THR A 159 23.49 -9.09 0.92
CA THR A 159 24.08 -9.59 2.17
C THR A 159 23.25 -9.12 3.35
N SER A 160 22.99 -10.01 4.31
CA SER A 160 22.27 -9.68 5.55
C SER A 160 23.01 -8.65 6.42
N SER A 161 24.31 -8.47 6.22
CA SER A 161 25.14 -7.44 6.86
C SER A 161 24.88 -6.03 6.34
N ASN A 162 24.33 -5.89 5.12
CA ASN A 162 23.92 -4.62 4.52
C ASN A 162 22.39 -4.43 4.56
N ASN A 163 21.69 -5.25 5.33
CA ASN A 163 20.25 -5.13 5.55
C ASN A 163 19.99 -4.11 6.67
N PRO A 164 19.51 -2.88 6.37
CA PRO A 164 19.10 -1.94 7.40
C PRO A 164 17.90 -2.45 8.22
N CYS A 165 17.17 -3.47 7.74
CA CYS A 165 16.14 -4.19 8.50
C CYS A 165 16.74 -5.21 9.49
N ASN A 166 18.07 -5.41 9.51
CA ASN A 166 18.79 -6.30 10.43
C ASN A 166 19.44 -5.51 11.60
N SER A 167 19.11 -4.22 11.79
CA SER A 167 19.48 -3.57 13.05
C SER A 167 18.64 -4.18 14.18
N SER A 168 19.28 -5.06 14.94
CA SER A 168 18.75 -5.90 16.02
C SER A 168 18.22 -5.15 17.26
N THR A 169 17.88 -3.87 17.15
CA THR A 169 17.57 -3.01 18.31
C THR A 169 16.25 -2.26 18.20
N SER A 170 15.48 -2.41 17.11
CA SER A 170 14.14 -1.83 17.01
C SER A 170 13.25 -2.71 16.12
N PRO A 171 11.98 -2.97 16.48
CA PRO A 171 11.05 -3.60 15.56
C PRO A 171 11.03 -2.77 14.27
N PRO A 172 11.22 -3.37 13.08
CA PRO A 172 11.30 -2.60 11.84
C PRO A 172 9.98 -1.84 11.68
N SER A 173 10.00 -0.54 11.92
CA SER A 173 8.89 0.30 11.53
C SER A 173 8.84 0.25 10.00
N GLN A 174 7.68 -0.08 9.40
CA GLN A 174 7.49 -0.08 7.93
C GLN A 174 7.97 1.22 7.25
N THR A 175 8.17 2.28 8.01
CA THR A 175 8.62 3.60 7.58
C THR A 175 10.13 3.74 7.34
N THR A 176 10.97 2.81 7.85
CA THR A 176 12.44 2.95 7.78
C THR A 176 13.13 1.87 6.93
N CYS A 177 12.39 0.88 6.45
CA CYS A 177 12.93 -0.34 5.88
C CYS A 177 12.00 -0.84 4.76
N ALA A 178 12.27 -0.41 3.52
CA ALA A 178 11.53 -0.86 2.35
C ALA A 178 11.81 -2.36 2.10
N ASP A 179 10.78 -3.20 2.17
CA ASP A 179 10.90 -4.62 1.82
C ASP A 179 10.63 -4.87 0.33
N VAL A 180 10.80 -6.13 -0.11
CA VAL A 180 10.57 -6.51 -1.51
C VAL A 180 9.13 -6.21 -1.96
N GLY A 181 8.16 -6.32 -1.05
CA GLY A 181 6.77 -5.94 -1.29
C GLY A 181 6.58 -4.45 -1.50
N ASP A 182 7.29 -3.61 -0.75
CA ASP A 182 7.25 -2.16 -0.96
C ASP A 182 7.74 -1.80 -2.36
N TYR A 183 8.88 -2.32 -2.81
CA TYR A 183 9.36 -2.09 -4.18
C TYR A 183 8.41 -2.64 -5.24
N ALA A 184 7.88 -3.84 -5.00
CA ALA A 184 6.92 -4.46 -5.90
C ALA A 184 5.67 -3.57 -6.05
N ASP A 185 5.09 -3.09 -4.95
CA ASP A 185 3.97 -2.17 -4.96
C ASP A 185 4.27 -0.91 -5.77
N GLU A 186 5.43 -0.31 -5.57
CA GLU A 186 5.84 0.95 -6.22
C GLU A 186 5.94 0.81 -7.74
N PHE A 187 6.48 -0.30 -8.23
CA PHE A 187 6.51 -0.56 -9.67
C PHE A 187 5.12 -0.83 -10.26
N ARG A 188 4.19 -1.44 -9.50
CA ARG A 188 2.79 -1.51 -9.95
C ARG A 188 2.14 -0.14 -9.99
N LEU A 189 2.42 0.71 -9.01
CA LEU A 189 1.88 2.06 -8.96
C LEU A 189 2.41 2.92 -10.10
N GLN A 190 3.65 2.72 -10.55
CA GLN A 190 4.19 3.32 -11.79
C GLN A 190 3.35 2.95 -13.02
N TYR A 191 3.06 1.65 -13.20
CA TYR A 191 2.18 1.18 -14.27
C TYR A 191 0.78 1.79 -14.17
N ALA A 192 0.16 1.70 -12.98
CA ALA A 192 -1.18 2.22 -12.74
C ALA A 192 -1.27 3.75 -12.88
N SER A 193 -0.16 4.46 -12.68
CA SER A 193 -0.06 5.90 -12.89
C SER A 193 -0.06 6.31 -14.36
N GLY A 194 0.06 5.35 -15.28
CA GLY A 194 0.12 5.60 -16.73
C GLY A 194 1.50 6.00 -17.23
N LEU A 195 2.58 5.66 -16.50
CA LEU A 195 3.93 5.84 -17.01
C LEU A 195 4.14 4.97 -18.25
N SER A 196 4.94 5.45 -19.21
CA SER A 196 5.36 4.66 -20.35
C SER A 196 6.02 3.36 -19.88
N VAL A 197 5.74 2.25 -20.55
CA VAL A 197 6.32 0.92 -20.27
C VAL A 197 7.85 0.98 -20.16
N ASN A 198 8.50 1.84 -20.94
CA ASN A 198 9.96 2.02 -20.91
C ASN A 198 10.47 2.73 -19.64
N ASN A 199 9.58 3.36 -18.88
CA ASN A 199 9.90 4.10 -17.65
C ASN A 199 9.46 3.34 -16.39
N ILE A 200 8.68 2.26 -16.53
CA ILE A 200 8.25 1.43 -15.39
C ILE A 200 9.40 0.50 -15.02
N ALA A 201 9.79 0.51 -13.73
CA ALA A 201 10.98 -0.18 -13.24
C ALA A 201 12.19 0.08 -14.15
N TRP A 202 12.30 1.30 -14.70
CA TRP A 202 13.32 1.71 -15.66
C TRP A 202 13.44 0.84 -16.91
N GLY A 203 12.31 0.35 -17.42
CA GLY A 203 12.25 -0.49 -18.62
C GLY A 203 12.34 -1.99 -18.32
N SER A 204 12.48 -2.37 -17.05
CA SER A 204 12.44 -3.78 -16.62
C SER A 204 11.04 -4.41 -16.73
N TRP A 205 10.00 -3.65 -17.10
CA TRP A 205 8.62 -4.11 -17.26
C TRP A 205 8.39 -4.94 -18.56
N SER A 206 9.25 -5.92 -18.80
CA SER A 206 9.04 -7.00 -19.77
C SER A 206 8.06 -8.04 -19.21
N SER A 207 7.56 -8.96 -20.05
CA SER A 207 6.74 -10.10 -19.58
C SER A 207 7.42 -10.88 -18.44
N LEU A 208 8.75 -11.06 -18.52
CA LEU A 208 9.55 -11.68 -17.47
C LEU A 208 9.65 -10.81 -16.21
N GLY A 209 9.84 -9.50 -16.35
CA GLY A 209 9.90 -8.57 -15.21
C GLY A 209 8.58 -8.46 -14.47
N ILE A 210 7.46 -8.43 -15.20
CA ILE A 210 6.10 -8.47 -14.64
C ILE A 210 5.89 -9.77 -13.86
N ALA A 211 6.24 -10.92 -14.44
CA ALA A 211 6.09 -12.21 -13.77
C ALA A 211 6.91 -12.28 -12.47
N LYS A 212 8.18 -11.83 -12.51
CA LYS A 212 9.05 -11.74 -11.32
C LYS A 212 8.43 -10.85 -10.26
N GLN A 213 8.01 -9.64 -10.63
CA GLN A 213 7.38 -8.68 -9.72
C GLN A 213 6.11 -9.25 -9.07
N GLN A 214 5.27 -9.94 -9.85
CA GLN A 214 4.04 -10.51 -9.34
C GLN A 214 4.32 -11.59 -8.30
N ILE A 215 5.22 -12.52 -8.62
CA ILE A 215 5.64 -13.60 -7.71
C ILE A 215 6.19 -13.02 -6.40
N LEU A 216 7.04 -11.99 -6.49
CA LEU A 216 7.63 -11.36 -5.30
C LEU A 216 6.58 -10.76 -4.36
N ASN A 217 5.54 -10.13 -4.91
CA ASN A 217 4.44 -9.61 -4.12
C ASN A 217 3.60 -10.71 -3.48
N GLU A 218 3.27 -11.76 -4.23
CA GLU A 218 2.52 -12.89 -3.69
C GLU A 218 3.29 -13.53 -2.53
N ILE A 219 4.58 -13.79 -2.70
CA ILE A 219 5.44 -14.32 -1.64
C ILE A 219 5.40 -13.43 -0.40
N GLN A 220 5.44 -12.10 -0.58
CA GLN A 220 5.34 -11.17 0.54
C GLN A 220 3.97 -11.25 1.24
N LEU A 221 2.87 -11.20 0.50
CA LEU A 221 1.52 -11.31 1.05
C LEU A 221 1.31 -12.63 1.79
N TYR A 222 1.76 -13.74 1.20
CA TYR A 222 1.74 -15.06 1.83
C TYR A 222 2.58 -15.11 3.09
N THR A 223 3.78 -14.51 3.09
CA THR A 223 4.63 -14.45 4.28
C THR A 223 3.97 -13.63 5.39
N GLN A 224 3.41 -12.46 5.07
CA GLN A 224 2.70 -11.63 6.04
C GLN A 224 1.47 -12.34 6.62
N TRP A 225 0.71 -13.03 5.77
CA TRP A 225 -0.48 -13.81 6.16
C TRP A 225 -0.11 -15.03 7.00
N TYR A 226 0.85 -15.84 6.56
CA TYR A 226 1.34 -17.00 7.30
C TYR A 226 1.84 -16.61 8.68
N MET A 227 2.60 -15.52 8.75
CA MET A 227 3.08 -15.01 10.04
C MET A 227 1.92 -14.48 10.88
N ALA A 228 0.84 -13.95 10.30
CA ALA A 228 -0.36 -13.54 11.04
C ALA A 228 -1.13 -14.72 11.62
N ASP A 229 -1.30 -15.79 10.84
CA ASP A 229 -1.96 -17.02 11.27
C ASP A 229 -1.16 -17.74 12.36
N TYR A 230 0.17 -17.89 12.18
CA TYR A 230 1.06 -18.44 13.19
C TYR A 230 0.98 -17.66 14.52
N ARG A 231 0.85 -16.33 14.45
CA ARG A 231 0.67 -15.46 15.62
C ARG A 231 -0.68 -15.65 16.31
N ALA A 232 -1.75 -15.87 15.55
CA ALA A 232 -3.08 -16.12 16.12
C ALA A 232 -3.16 -17.49 16.84
N GLN A 233 -2.31 -18.43 16.45
CA GLN A 233 -2.27 -19.79 16.99
C GLN A 233 -1.29 -19.96 18.17
N SER A 234 -0.37 -19.01 18.37
CA SER A 234 0.60 -19.06 19.48
C SER A 234 -0.06 -18.49 20.76
N PRO A 235 -0.26 -19.27 21.83
CA PRO A 235 -0.79 -18.75 23.08
C PRO A 235 0.14 -17.67 23.62
N THR A 236 -0.41 -16.53 24.02
CA THR A 236 0.32 -15.57 24.85
C THR A 236 0.62 -16.26 26.18
N GLU A 237 1.84 -16.77 26.35
CA GLU A 237 2.34 -17.15 27.68
C GLU A 237 2.40 -15.87 28.52
N ASN A 238 1.65 -15.87 29.64
CA ASN A 238 1.62 -14.82 30.65
C ASN A 238 2.94 -14.74 31.42
#